data_AF-J3F4Q8-F1
#
_entry.id   AF-J3F4Q8-F1
#
_cell.length_a   1.000
_cell.length_b   1.000
_cell.length_c   1.000
_cell.angle_alpha   90.00
_cell.angle_beta   90.00
_cell.angle_gamma   90.00
#
_symmetry.space_group_name_H-M   'P 1'
#
loop_
_entity.id
_entity.type
_entity.pdbx_description
1 polymer ?
#
loop_
_entity_poly.entity_id
_entity_poly.type
_entity_poly.pdbx_seq_one_letter_code
_entity_poly.pdbx_strand_id
1 'polypeptide(L)'
;MSSQIAIALPTLANNAGQLDKTFSSSGVAQVYFAGSTSSLTQSVALDAQGRILVAAKVGTAQGSRFGLARLLEDGSADLGFGFQGSVIGRFAAGFEATGSKVQVLHDGRILLAGLHYESEHRTLPALALFDAQGRPDPDFGDNGRQIVRLPGDLSMGTRDAWLPPGVPGAEACDFAVQPNGHILLIANHHFELADHVGILIRLKPDGRLDPSFNGRGFVMVRHLLLNTWLGGLLLQEDGRIVVAGSIDFPQEGLLARYLPDGRLDERFAVDGFLAFKVQGRSALVNQVIESAEHLHCFGSSRDPIRCMAHSVHGNGRPDLHCNGGQPHLLEIGPSGCQWSAAQAMPDGRTLAVGATIGGVEADFIVARYLANGSLDRSFGSGNGWLRTRLGRSLDTATSVAIQADGEILVGGYSLDGNYRAVVARYLNQ
;
A
#
# COMPACT_ATOMS: atom_id res chain seq x y z
N MET A 1 12.91 -46.25 -45.20
CA MET A 1 13.38 -44.98 -44.61
C MET A 1 12.18 -44.09 -44.37
N SER A 2 11.89 -43.79 -43.11
CA SER A 2 10.97 -42.71 -42.70
C SER A 2 11.16 -42.53 -41.18
N SER A 3 12.21 -41.81 -40.81
CA SER A 3 12.42 -41.37 -39.42
C SER A 3 11.49 -40.20 -39.15
N GLN A 4 10.45 -40.41 -38.33
CA GLN A 4 9.67 -39.31 -37.78
C GLN A 4 10.52 -38.61 -36.71
N ILE A 5 10.99 -37.41 -37.03
CA ILE A 5 11.63 -36.52 -36.07
C ILE A 5 10.50 -35.77 -35.37
N ALA A 6 10.22 -36.14 -34.12
CA ALA A 6 9.43 -35.31 -33.23
C ALA A 6 10.29 -34.11 -32.85
N ILE A 7 10.02 -32.96 -33.46
CA ILE A 7 10.60 -31.69 -33.03
C ILE A 7 9.88 -31.34 -31.73
N ALA A 8 10.56 -31.50 -30.60
CA ALA A 8 10.11 -30.89 -29.36
C ALA A 8 10.03 -29.38 -29.59
N LEU A 9 8.81 -28.82 -29.55
CA LEU A 9 8.64 -27.38 -29.44
C LEU A 9 9.48 -26.93 -28.22
N PRO A 10 10.27 -25.85 -28.32
CA PRO A 10 10.96 -25.34 -27.15
C PRO A 10 9.89 -25.11 -26.08
N THR A 11 10.06 -25.74 -24.93
CA THR A 11 9.35 -25.32 -23.72
C THR A 11 9.63 -23.83 -23.58
N LEU A 12 8.61 -22.99 -23.81
CA LEU A 12 8.67 -21.59 -23.44
C LEU A 12 9.21 -21.56 -22.02
N ALA A 13 10.43 -21.03 -21.84
CA ALA A 13 10.95 -20.80 -20.52
C ALA A 13 9.98 -19.83 -19.88
N ASN A 14 9.15 -20.34 -18.96
CA ASN A 14 8.18 -19.54 -18.24
C ASN A 14 8.98 -18.62 -17.31
N ASN A 15 9.20 -17.40 -17.76
CA ASN A 15 9.99 -16.41 -17.05
C ASN A 15 9.11 -15.52 -16.16
N ALA A 16 7.80 -15.76 -16.14
CA ALA A 16 6.86 -15.08 -15.28
C ALA A 16 7.33 -15.06 -13.82
N GLY A 17 7.56 -13.85 -13.32
CA GLY A 17 8.04 -13.57 -11.98
C GLY A 17 9.57 -13.52 -11.84
N GLN A 18 10.33 -13.69 -12.91
CA GLN A 18 11.76 -13.38 -12.88
C GLN A 18 11.98 -11.86 -12.96
N LEU A 19 13.08 -11.38 -12.37
CA LEU A 19 13.50 -9.99 -12.53
C LEU A 19 13.75 -9.68 -14.01
N ASP A 20 13.17 -8.59 -14.49
CA ASP A 20 13.43 -8.09 -15.83
C ASP A 20 14.78 -7.36 -15.86
N LYS A 21 15.81 -8.05 -16.36
CA LYS A 21 17.17 -7.52 -16.41
C LYS A 21 17.35 -6.32 -17.36
N THR A 22 16.35 -5.99 -18.18
CA THR A 22 16.41 -4.79 -19.02
C THR A 22 16.12 -3.51 -18.23
N PHE A 23 15.41 -3.61 -17.11
CA PHE A 23 15.12 -2.48 -16.21
C PHE A 23 16.33 -2.09 -15.39
N SER A 24 16.77 -0.82 -15.48
CA SER A 24 17.94 -0.30 -14.77
C SER A 24 19.18 -1.23 -14.82
N SER A 25 19.34 -1.96 -15.94
CA SER A 25 20.39 -2.96 -16.24
C SER A 25 20.50 -4.20 -15.33
N SER A 26 19.68 -4.31 -14.28
CA SER A 26 19.76 -5.42 -13.30
C SER A 26 18.40 -5.93 -12.81
N GLY A 27 17.31 -5.33 -13.28
CA GLY A 27 15.96 -5.54 -12.74
C GLY A 27 15.65 -4.71 -11.51
N VAL A 28 16.60 -3.94 -10.98
CA VAL A 28 16.43 -3.15 -9.77
C VAL A 28 17.01 -1.76 -9.96
N ALA A 29 16.18 -0.74 -9.78
CA ALA A 29 16.57 0.66 -9.72
C ALA A 29 16.73 1.09 -8.25
N GLN A 30 17.84 1.75 -7.93
CA GLN A 30 17.99 2.48 -6.66
C GLN A 30 17.41 3.89 -6.84
N VAL A 31 16.54 4.31 -5.92
CA VAL A 31 15.90 5.62 -5.98
C VAL A 31 16.72 6.63 -5.18
N TYR A 32 17.29 7.60 -5.88
CA TYR A 32 18.16 8.60 -5.29
C TYR A 32 17.38 9.85 -4.86
N PHE A 33 17.64 10.29 -3.63
CA PHE A 33 17.19 11.56 -3.08
C PHE A 33 18.41 12.39 -2.70
N ALA A 34 18.61 13.53 -3.35
CA ALA A 34 19.82 14.34 -3.18
C ALA A 34 20.02 14.78 -1.71
N GLY A 35 21.22 14.51 -1.17
CA GLY A 35 21.56 14.86 0.22
C GLY A 35 20.89 14.00 1.30
N SER A 36 20.24 12.89 0.93
CA SER A 36 19.66 11.95 1.89
C SER A 36 20.73 11.08 2.57
N THR A 37 20.47 10.74 3.83
CA THR A 37 21.24 9.75 4.60
C THR A 37 20.59 8.36 4.58
N SER A 38 19.28 8.31 4.34
CA SER A 38 18.51 7.09 4.14
C SER A 38 17.25 7.38 3.33
N SER A 39 16.71 6.36 2.66
CA SER A 39 15.44 6.44 1.94
C SER A 39 14.67 5.12 2.04
N LEU A 40 13.35 5.22 2.22
CA LEU A 40 12.45 4.07 2.30
C LEU A 40 11.24 4.32 1.41
N THR A 41 11.12 3.60 0.29
CA THR A 41 9.92 3.65 -0.56
C THR A 41 8.73 3.09 0.21
N GLN A 42 7.62 3.81 0.19
CA GLN A 42 6.35 3.37 0.76
C GLN A 42 5.28 3.13 -0.31
N SER A 43 5.36 3.84 -1.44
CA SER A 43 4.39 3.71 -2.53
C SER A 43 5.02 4.00 -3.88
N VAL A 44 4.62 3.22 -4.89
CA VAL A 44 4.89 3.48 -6.31
C VAL A 44 3.57 3.72 -7.04
N ALA A 45 3.60 4.63 -8.01
CA ALA A 45 2.49 4.88 -8.92
C ALA A 45 3.02 5.17 -10.32
N LEU A 46 2.16 5.01 -11.33
CA LEU A 46 2.47 5.32 -12.71
C LEU A 46 1.68 6.55 -13.15
N ASP A 47 2.28 7.38 -13.99
CA ASP A 47 1.54 8.38 -14.74
C ASP A 47 1.11 7.88 -16.13
N ALA A 48 0.35 8.70 -16.85
CA ALA A 48 -0.16 8.35 -18.18
C ALA A 48 0.94 8.20 -19.26
N GLN A 49 2.19 8.56 -18.97
CA GLN A 49 3.34 8.35 -19.86
C GLN A 49 4.16 7.12 -19.47
N GLY A 50 3.72 6.33 -18.48
CA GLY A 50 4.46 5.16 -18.00
C GLY A 50 5.66 5.51 -17.11
N ARG A 51 5.83 6.78 -16.72
CA ARG A 51 6.87 7.17 -15.75
C ARG A 51 6.45 6.75 -14.36
N ILE A 52 7.44 6.46 -13.52
CA ILE A 52 7.26 5.86 -12.20
C ILE A 52 7.45 6.94 -11.14
N LEU A 53 6.42 7.20 -10.34
CA LEU A 53 6.50 8.02 -9.15
C LEU A 53 6.77 7.16 -7.92
N VAL A 54 7.63 7.66 -7.04
CA VAL A 54 8.04 6.98 -5.81
C VAL A 54 7.83 7.90 -4.62
N ALA A 55 6.91 7.55 -3.73
CA ALA A 55 6.76 8.17 -2.42
C ALA A 55 7.66 7.48 -1.40
N ALA A 56 8.38 8.27 -0.60
CA ALA A 56 9.33 7.75 0.36
C ALA A 56 9.36 8.52 1.68
N LYS A 57 9.81 7.85 2.73
CA LYS A 57 10.46 8.49 3.87
C LYS A 57 11.92 8.74 3.52
N VAL A 58 12.39 9.97 3.71
CA VAL A 58 13.77 10.37 3.42
C VAL A 58 14.43 10.89 4.70
N GLY A 59 15.49 10.23 5.14
CA GLY A 59 16.34 10.71 6.22
C GLY A 59 17.29 11.79 5.72
N THR A 60 17.42 12.88 6.48
CA THR A 60 18.38 13.97 6.21
C THR A 60 19.15 14.30 7.48
N ALA A 61 20.20 15.12 7.37
CA ALA A 61 20.92 15.63 8.54
C ALA A 61 20.03 16.47 9.48
N GLN A 62 18.87 16.95 9.00
CA GLN A 62 17.92 17.76 9.76
C GLN A 62 16.63 16.98 10.09
N GLY A 63 16.66 15.65 10.10
CA GLY A 63 15.53 14.80 10.44
C GLY A 63 14.78 14.22 9.23
N SER A 64 13.67 13.53 9.49
CA SER A 64 12.86 12.89 8.45
C SER A 64 12.10 13.90 7.58
N ARG A 65 12.00 13.58 6.28
CA ARG A 65 11.28 14.34 5.26
C ARG A 65 10.41 13.39 4.44
N PHE A 66 9.35 13.92 3.84
CA PHE A 66 8.73 13.21 2.73
C PHE A 66 9.63 13.32 1.50
N GLY A 67 9.67 12.27 0.70
CA GLY A 67 10.29 12.23 -0.61
C GLY A 67 9.28 11.88 -1.69
N LEU A 68 9.38 12.54 -2.83
CA LEU A 68 8.69 12.20 -4.06
C LEU A 68 9.71 12.22 -5.20
N ALA A 69 10.03 11.06 -5.77
CA ALA A 69 10.96 10.95 -6.90
C ALA A 69 10.22 10.51 -8.16
N ARG A 70 10.79 10.79 -9.33
CA ARG A 70 10.32 10.26 -10.61
C ARG A 70 11.41 9.53 -11.36
N LEU A 71 11.09 8.34 -11.83
CA LEU A 71 11.90 7.54 -12.76
C LEU A 71 11.21 7.50 -14.13
N LEU A 72 11.99 7.29 -15.17
CA LEU A 72 11.52 6.92 -16.49
C LEU A 72 11.05 5.45 -16.49
N GLU A 73 10.37 5.06 -17.56
CA GLU A 73 9.80 3.72 -17.74
C GLU A 73 10.85 2.59 -17.67
N ASP A 74 12.10 2.90 -18.02
CA ASP A 74 13.25 1.98 -17.98
C ASP A 74 13.93 1.91 -16.60
N GLY A 75 13.45 2.69 -15.62
CA GLY A 75 13.97 2.74 -14.25
C GLY A 75 15.08 3.77 -14.02
N SER A 76 15.54 4.46 -15.06
CA SER A 76 16.49 5.56 -14.91
C SER A 76 15.83 6.79 -14.29
N ALA A 77 16.61 7.66 -13.62
CA ALA A 77 16.05 8.85 -12.96
C ALA A 77 15.60 9.91 -13.98
N ASP A 78 14.38 10.45 -13.82
CA ASP A 78 13.93 11.62 -14.59
C ASP A 78 14.47 12.90 -13.94
N LEU A 79 15.66 13.33 -14.35
CA LEU A 79 16.33 14.50 -13.76
C LEU A 79 15.59 15.83 -13.98
N GLY A 80 14.57 15.87 -14.85
CA GLY A 80 13.73 17.06 -15.08
C GLY A 80 12.63 17.25 -14.03
N PHE A 81 12.40 16.27 -13.16
CA PHE A 81 11.41 16.36 -12.08
C PHE A 81 11.99 16.98 -10.81
N GLY A 82 11.30 17.97 -10.23
CA GLY A 82 11.74 18.62 -8.99
C GLY A 82 13.18 19.12 -9.07
N PHE A 83 13.98 18.78 -8.06
CA PHE A 83 15.42 19.01 -8.03
C PHE A 83 16.16 17.69 -8.21
N GLN A 84 16.86 17.54 -9.34
CA GLN A 84 17.63 16.34 -9.68
C GLN A 84 16.79 15.04 -9.64
N GLY A 85 15.55 15.11 -10.11
CA GLY A 85 14.63 13.97 -10.19
C GLY A 85 13.81 13.70 -8.92
N SER A 86 13.87 14.58 -7.93
CA SER A 86 13.12 14.41 -6.68
C SER A 86 12.66 15.72 -6.03
N VAL A 87 11.64 15.61 -5.20
CA VAL A 87 11.17 16.60 -4.26
C VAL A 87 11.37 16.04 -2.86
N ILE A 88 12.10 16.76 -2.02
CA ILE A 88 12.28 16.43 -0.59
C ILE A 88 11.67 17.56 0.20
N GLY A 89 10.71 17.26 1.08
CA GLY A 89 9.93 18.29 1.73
C GLY A 89 9.35 17.93 3.09
N ARG A 90 8.58 18.88 3.60
CA ARG A 90 7.86 18.82 4.88
C ARG A 90 6.48 19.43 4.71
N PHE A 91 5.54 19.08 5.60
CA PHE A 91 4.19 19.66 5.57
C PHE A 91 4.12 21.02 6.27
N ALA A 92 4.95 21.27 7.29
CA ALA A 92 5.13 22.56 7.93
C ALA A 92 6.58 22.81 8.33
N ALA A 93 6.99 24.08 8.42
CA ALA A 93 8.33 24.49 8.81
C ALA A 93 8.69 23.99 10.22
N GLY A 94 9.94 23.56 10.42
CA GLY A 94 10.43 23.08 11.72
C GLY A 94 10.08 21.63 12.09
N PHE A 95 9.18 20.97 11.36
CA PHE A 95 8.71 19.62 11.69
C PHE A 95 9.24 18.55 10.73
N GLU A 96 9.28 17.31 11.23
CA GLU A 96 9.56 16.14 10.40
C GLU A 96 8.34 15.70 9.59
N ALA A 97 8.59 14.95 8.52
CA ALA A 97 7.56 14.38 7.68
C ALA A 97 7.98 13.01 7.11
N THR A 98 6.99 12.27 6.64
CA THR A 98 7.17 11.06 5.82
C THR A 98 6.21 11.10 4.63
N GLY A 99 6.57 10.46 3.52
CA GLY A 99 5.65 10.18 2.42
C GLY A 99 5.23 8.71 2.47
N SER A 100 3.92 8.46 2.42
CA SER A 100 3.32 7.12 2.57
C SER A 100 2.71 6.62 1.27
N LYS A 101 1.88 7.44 0.61
CA LYS A 101 1.21 7.06 -0.64
C LYS A 101 1.29 8.17 -1.67
N VAL A 102 1.44 7.80 -2.94
CA VAL A 102 1.33 8.73 -4.08
C VAL A 102 0.26 8.25 -5.07
N GLN A 103 -0.47 9.19 -5.64
CA GLN A 103 -1.40 8.95 -6.75
C GLN A 103 -1.29 10.09 -7.77
N VAL A 104 -1.28 9.73 -9.05
CA VAL A 104 -1.45 10.69 -10.15
C VAL A 104 -2.94 10.91 -10.35
N LEU A 105 -3.37 12.16 -10.30
CA LEU A 105 -4.76 12.56 -10.54
C LEU A 105 -5.06 12.59 -12.05
N HIS A 106 -6.35 12.59 -12.41
CA HIS A 106 -6.79 12.58 -13.81
C HIS A 106 -6.29 13.77 -14.64
N ASP A 107 -6.00 14.89 -13.99
CA ASP A 107 -5.48 16.12 -14.60
C ASP A 107 -3.94 16.16 -14.67
N GLY A 108 -3.26 15.09 -14.24
CA GLY A 108 -1.81 14.97 -14.23
C GLY A 108 -1.14 15.59 -12.99
N ARG A 109 -1.88 16.18 -12.06
CA ARG A 109 -1.34 16.56 -10.75
C ARG A 109 -1.00 15.31 -9.92
N ILE A 110 -0.12 15.50 -8.94
CA ILE A 110 0.42 14.43 -8.12
C ILE A 110 0.02 14.68 -6.67
N LEU A 111 -0.82 13.82 -6.11
CA LEU A 111 -1.21 13.87 -4.72
C LEU A 111 -0.33 12.91 -3.91
N LEU A 112 0.31 13.44 -2.87
CA LEU A 112 1.13 12.70 -1.91
C LEU A 112 0.46 12.76 -0.54
N ALA A 113 0.23 11.62 0.08
CA ALA A 113 -0.15 11.53 1.49
C ALA A 113 1.04 11.07 2.33
N GLY A 114 1.02 11.44 3.59
CA GLY A 114 2.03 11.05 4.56
C GLY A 114 1.70 11.52 5.96
N LEU A 115 2.73 11.57 6.80
CA LEU A 115 2.58 11.99 8.19
C LEU A 115 3.38 13.25 8.46
N HIS A 116 2.76 14.14 9.22
CA HIS A 116 3.38 15.30 9.84
C HIS A 116 3.65 14.99 11.31
N TYR A 117 4.89 15.20 11.76
CA TYR A 117 5.30 14.89 13.13
C TYR A 117 5.38 16.19 13.93
N GLU A 118 4.46 16.39 14.86
CA GLU A 118 4.50 17.52 15.79
C GLU A 118 5.50 17.30 16.92
N SER A 119 5.75 16.03 17.26
CA SER A 119 6.78 15.59 18.18
C SER A 119 7.20 14.15 17.87
N GLU A 120 8.15 13.60 18.62
CA GLU A 120 8.55 12.20 18.49
C GLU A 120 7.41 11.21 18.79
N HIS A 121 6.32 11.66 19.43
CA HIS A 121 5.21 10.81 19.88
C HIS A 121 3.88 11.13 19.21
N ARG A 122 3.80 12.20 18.42
CA ARG A 122 2.53 12.70 17.88
C ARG A 122 2.60 12.93 16.39
N THR A 123 1.67 12.32 15.67
CA THR A 123 1.56 12.43 14.21
C THR A 123 0.19 12.92 13.79
N LEU A 124 0.15 13.60 12.65
CA LEU A 124 -1.07 13.99 11.95
C LEU A 124 -1.00 13.51 10.50
N PRO A 125 -2.10 13.01 9.93
CA PRO A 125 -2.15 12.74 8.50
C PRO A 125 -2.06 14.07 7.74
N ALA A 126 -1.28 14.07 6.67
CA ALA A 126 -1.04 15.26 5.86
C ALA A 126 -0.92 14.92 4.38
N LEU A 127 -1.28 15.89 3.54
CA LEU A 127 -1.31 15.79 2.08
C LEU A 127 -0.47 16.92 1.48
N ALA A 128 0.13 16.64 0.33
CA ALA A 128 0.76 17.64 -0.51
C ALA A 128 0.35 17.40 -1.96
N LEU A 129 -0.01 18.46 -2.67
CA LEU A 129 -0.40 18.42 -4.07
C LEU A 129 0.66 19.12 -4.91
N PHE A 130 1.09 18.46 -5.98
CA PHE A 130 2.10 18.97 -6.89
C PHE A 130 1.60 18.98 -8.34
N ASP A 131 2.15 19.87 -9.15
CA ASP A 131 2.04 19.80 -10.60
C ASP A 131 2.84 18.61 -11.17
N ALA A 132 2.73 18.40 -12.48
CA ALA A 132 3.45 17.35 -13.19
C ALA A 132 4.98 17.54 -13.20
N GLN A 133 5.54 18.63 -12.67
CA GLN A 133 6.97 18.88 -12.56
C GLN A 133 7.45 18.83 -11.11
N GLY A 134 6.57 18.54 -10.16
CA GLY A 134 6.90 18.44 -8.73
C GLY A 134 6.88 19.79 -8.00
N ARG A 135 6.26 20.82 -8.58
CA ARG A 135 6.07 22.12 -7.90
C ARG A 135 4.77 22.08 -7.09
N PRO A 136 4.76 22.59 -5.85
CA PRO A 136 3.53 22.61 -5.04
C PRO A 136 2.41 23.40 -5.73
N ASP A 137 1.19 22.87 -5.68
CA ASP A 137 -0.02 23.54 -6.17
C ASP A 137 -0.49 24.59 -5.14
N PRO A 138 -0.39 25.91 -5.42
CA PRO A 138 -0.66 26.93 -4.41
C PRO A 138 -2.12 26.98 -3.94
N ASP A 139 -3.06 26.43 -4.73
CA ASP A 139 -4.50 26.48 -4.44
C ASP A 139 -4.96 25.35 -3.51
N PHE A 140 -4.06 24.41 -3.17
CA PHE A 140 -4.36 23.29 -2.29
C PHE A 140 -3.88 23.55 -0.86
N GLY A 141 -4.81 23.54 0.10
CA GLY A 141 -4.51 23.76 1.52
C GLY A 141 -3.75 25.07 1.78
N ASP A 142 -2.65 24.96 2.51
CA ASP A 142 -1.66 26.02 2.72
C ASP A 142 -0.49 25.85 1.75
N ASN A 143 -0.56 26.55 0.60
CA ASN A 143 0.50 26.59 -0.41
C ASN A 143 0.97 25.19 -0.87
N GLY A 144 0.01 24.35 -1.23
CA GLY A 144 0.21 22.99 -1.73
C GLY A 144 0.30 21.92 -0.68
N ARG A 145 0.01 22.24 0.59
CA ARG A 145 0.12 21.32 1.72
C ARG A 145 -1.07 21.43 2.65
N GLN A 146 -1.57 20.30 3.13
CA GLN A 146 -2.68 20.26 4.06
C GLN A 146 -2.36 19.30 5.21
N ILE A 147 -2.27 19.83 6.42
CA ILE A 147 -2.25 19.02 7.65
C ILE A 147 -3.70 18.83 8.08
N VAL A 148 -4.13 17.59 8.29
CA VAL A 148 -5.53 17.28 8.58
C VAL A 148 -5.74 17.23 10.10
N ARG A 149 -6.49 18.20 10.61
CA ARG A 149 -6.88 18.31 12.02
C ARG A 149 -8.37 18.09 12.16
N LEU A 150 -8.76 17.11 12.96
CA LEU A 150 -10.15 16.85 13.32
C LEU A 150 -10.50 17.46 14.68
N PRO A 151 -11.78 17.80 14.93
CA PRO A 151 -12.23 18.27 16.23
C PRO A 151 -11.88 17.31 17.36
N GLY A 152 -11.50 17.83 18.52
CA GLY A 152 -11.13 17.02 19.70
C GLY A 152 -9.88 16.18 19.49
N ASP A 153 -8.96 16.63 18.62
CA ASP A 153 -7.66 15.99 18.37
C ASP A 153 -7.78 14.56 17.81
N LEU A 154 -8.93 14.23 17.21
CA LEU A 154 -9.23 12.89 16.71
C LEU A 154 -8.30 12.42 15.59
N SER A 155 -7.68 13.31 14.81
CA SER A 155 -6.69 12.88 13.81
C SER A 155 -5.28 12.69 14.35
N MET A 156 -5.06 12.89 15.65
CA MET A 156 -3.75 12.68 16.26
C MET A 156 -3.50 11.19 16.46
N GLY A 157 -2.42 10.70 15.84
CA GLY A 157 -1.87 9.38 16.09
C GLY A 157 -0.81 9.42 17.18
N THR A 158 -0.62 8.30 17.87
CA THR A 158 0.55 8.10 18.75
C THR A 158 1.61 7.26 18.09
N ARG A 159 2.86 7.56 18.47
CA ARG A 159 4.03 6.76 18.12
C ARG A 159 4.68 6.17 19.35
N ASP A 160 4.98 4.88 19.30
CA ASP A 160 5.97 4.27 20.20
C ASP A 160 7.36 4.78 19.81
N ALA A 161 8.00 5.57 20.68
CA ALA A 161 9.29 6.18 20.36
C ALA A 161 10.42 5.19 20.03
N TRP A 162 10.28 3.93 20.50
CA TRP A 162 11.20 2.85 20.19
C TRP A 162 11.10 2.36 18.73
N LEU A 163 9.95 2.51 18.06
CA LEU A 163 9.83 2.17 16.64
C LEU A 163 10.46 3.28 15.79
N PRO A 164 11.34 2.99 14.82
CA PRO A 164 11.77 3.98 13.84
C PRO A 164 10.58 4.71 13.20
N PRO A 165 10.63 6.02 12.91
CA PRO A 165 9.50 6.70 12.27
C PRO A 165 9.11 6.01 10.94
N GLY A 166 7.82 5.84 10.64
CA GLY A 166 7.38 5.24 9.37
C GLY A 166 7.54 3.71 9.26
N VAL A 167 7.57 2.98 10.37
CA VAL A 167 7.34 1.53 10.35
C VAL A 167 5.88 1.27 9.90
N PRO A 168 5.64 0.58 8.78
CA PRO A 168 4.30 0.25 8.33
C PRO A 168 3.53 -0.52 9.41
N GLY A 169 2.31 -0.06 9.74
CA GLY A 169 1.48 -0.64 10.80
C GLY A 169 0.95 0.42 11.74
N ALA A 170 1.77 0.92 12.68
CA ALA A 170 1.35 1.86 13.73
C ALA A 170 0.98 3.28 13.23
N GLU A 171 1.28 3.56 11.96
CA GLU A 171 1.28 4.89 11.36
C GLU A 171 0.68 4.84 9.95
N ALA A 172 -0.46 4.16 9.77
CA ALA A 172 -1.11 4.03 8.46
C ALA A 172 -1.76 5.35 8.01
N CYS A 173 -1.41 5.79 6.80
CA CYS A 173 -2.00 6.92 6.10
C CYS A 173 -2.16 6.49 4.63
N ASP A 174 -3.37 6.05 4.30
CA ASP A 174 -3.77 5.62 2.96
C ASP A 174 -4.90 6.52 2.46
N PHE A 175 -5.00 6.72 1.15
CA PHE A 175 -6.01 7.58 0.55
C PHE A 175 -6.52 7.05 -0.79
N ALA A 176 -7.70 7.52 -1.17
CA ALA A 176 -8.30 7.31 -2.48
C ALA A 176 -9.01 8.59 -2.92
N VAL A 177 -9.03 8.86 -4.22
CA VAL A 177 -9.68 10.06 -4.77
C VAL A 177 -10.96 9.67 -5.48
N GLN A 178 -12.07 10.26 -5.07
CA GLN A 178 -13.38 10.06 -5.70
C GLN A 178 -13.45 10.77 -7.07
N PRO A 179 -14.33 10.33 -7.99
CA PRO A 179 -14.45 10.94 -9.32
C PRO A 179 -14.73 12.45 -9.32
N ASN A 180 -15.37 12.96 -8.25
CA ASN A 180 -15.65 14.38 -8.05
C ASN A 180 -14.47 15.17 -7.43
N GLY A 181 -13.29 14.55 -7.31
CA GLY A 181 -12.07 15.13 -6.74
C GLY A 181 -12.02 15.15 -5.21
N HIS A 182 -13.03 14.67 -4.49
CA HIS A 182 -12.96 14.54 -3.04
C HIS A 182 -11.93 13.47 -2.66
N ILE A 183 -11.23 13.70 -1.55
CA ILE A 183 -10.14 12.84 -1.11
C ILE A 183 -10.63 12.09 0.13
N LEU A 184 -10.67 10.77 0.04
CA LEU A 184 -10.86 9.88 1.17
C LEU A 184 -9.50 9.54 1.77
N LEU A 185 -9.39 9.58 3.09
CA LEU A 185 -8.14 9.41 3.81
C LEU A 185 -8.39 8.59 5.07
N ILE A 186 -7.54 7.61 5.36
CA ILE A 186 -7.57 6.91 6.64
C ILE A 186 -6.46 7.37 7.57
N ALA A 187 -6.75 7.34 8.87
CA ALA A 187 -5.79 7.54 9.94
C ALA A 187 -6.16 6.65 11.12
N ASN A 188 -5.21 6.36 12.00
CA ASN A 188 -5.47 5.66 13.25
C ASN A 188 -5.26 6.63 14.40
N HIS A 189 -6.33 6.88 15.16
CA HIS A 189 -6.29 7.68 16.36
C HIS A 189 -5.93 6.82 17.57
N HIS A 190 -5.26 7.45 18.52
CA HIS A 190 -5.02 6.89 19.83
C HIS A 190 -5.34 7.92 20.91
N PHE A 191 -6.10 7.48 21.92
CA PHE A 191 -6.36 8.22 23.14
C PHE A 191 -6.02 7.33 24.35
N GLU A 192 -5.16 7.84 25.23
CA GLU A 192 -4.79 7.28 26.55
C GLU A 192 -4.72 5.74 26.64
N LEU A 193 -3.58 5.13 26.31
CA LEU A 193 -3.14 3.73 26.58
C LEU A 193 -4.10 2.56 26.25
N ALA A 194 -5.35 2.79 25.88
CA ALA A 194 -6.38 1.76 25.78
C ALA A 194 -7.40 2.01 24.67
N ASP A 195 -7.59 3.24 24.16
CA ASP A 195 -8.55 3.52 23.09
C ASP A 195 -7.85 3.74 21.74
N HIS A 196 -8.08 2.83 20.80
CA HIS A 196 -7.56 2.88 19.44
C HIS A 196 -8.72 2.81 18.45
N VAL A 197 -8.74 3.77 17.51
CA VAL A 197 -9.82 3.82 16.53
C VAL A 197 -9.33 4.25 15.16
N GLY A 198 -9.71 3.46 14.17
CA GLY A 198 -9.65 3.81 12.76
C GLY A 198 -10.57 4.97 12.42
N ILE A 199 -10.06 5.94 11.67
CA ILE A 199 -10.85 7.08 11.19
C ILE A 199 -10.81 7.13 9.67
N LEU A 200 -12.00 7.17 9.07
CA LEU A 200 -12.19 7.50 7.65
C LEU A 200 -12.58 8.97 7.53
N ILE A 201 -11.79 9.74 6.80
CA ILE A 201 -11.91 11.19 6.64
C ILE A 201 -12.23 11.49 5.18
N ARG A 202 -13.10 12.46 4.92
CA ARG A 202 -13.28 13.03 3.58
C ARG A 202 -12.90 14.50 3.56
N LEU A 203 -12.06 14.85 2.59
CA LEU A 203 -11.68 16.21 2.26
C LEU A 203 -12.24 16.61 0.91
N LYS A 204 -12.43 17.91 0.73
CA LYS A 204 -12.72 18.55 -0.55
C LYS A 204 -11.48 18.51 -1.46
N PRO A 205 -11.64 18.76 -2.78
CA PRO A 205 -10.51 18.85 -3.70
C PRO A 205 -9.45 19.89 -3.31
N ASP A 206 -9.82 20.91 -2.53
CA ASP A 206 -8.92 21.95 -2.01
C ASP A 206 -8.20 21.57 -0.70
N GLY A 207 -8.43 20.35 -0.19
CA GLY A 207 -7.84 19.82 1.04
C GLY A 207 -8.62 20.13 2.32
N ARG A 208 -9.65 20.98 2.28
CA ARG A 208 -10.45 21.27 3.49
C ARG A 208 -11.35 20.10 3.87
N LEU A 209 -11.59 19.92 5.16
CA LEU A 209 -12.54 18.92 5.67
C LEU A 209 -13.92 19.10 5.03
N ASP A 210 -14.55 18.02 4.58
CA ASP A 210 -15.86 18.06 3.95
C ASP A 210 -17.00 17.72 4.92
N PRO A 211 -17.70 18.69 5.50
CA PRO A 211 -18.75 18.43 6.50
C PRO A 211 -19.96 17.67 5.94
N SER A 212 -20.12 17.56 4.62
CA SER A 212 -21.22 16.78 4.04
C SER A 212 -21.02 15.27 4.19
N PHE A 213 -19.80 14.80 4.46
CA PHE A 213 -19.51 13.40 4.73
C PHE A 213 -19.85 13.03 6.17
N ASN A 214 -20.79 12.09 6.36
CA ASN A 214 -21.27 11.67 7.68
C ASN A 214 -21.68 12.84 8.60
N GLY A 215 -22.10 13.97 8.02
CA GLY A 215 -22.49 15.20 8.72
C GLY A 215 -21.36 15.96 9.43
N ARG A 216 -20.10 15.51 9.35
CA ARG A 216 -18.97 16.11 10.09
C ARG A 216 -17.60 16.01 9.43
N GLY A 217 -17.50 15.35 8.27
CA GLY A 217 -16.26 15.14 7.52
C GLY A 217 -15.49 13.88 7.84
N PHE A 218 -15.94 13.07 8.80
CA PHE A 218 -15.26 11.83 9.15
C PHE A 218 -16.20 10.81 9.81
N VAL A 219 -15.74 9.56 9.81
CA VAL A 219 -16.36 8.42 10.47
C VAL A 219 -15.33 7.82 11.42
N MET A 220 -15.75 7.49 12.64
CA MET A 220 -14.98 6.62 13.53
C MET A 220 -15.41 5.20 13.25
N VAL A 221 -14.49 4.37 12.77
CA VAL A 221 -14.75 2.99 12.39
C VAL A 221 -14.67 2.15 13.67
N ARG A 222 -15.81 1.95 14.35
CA ARG A 222 -15.91 1.07 15.52
C ARG A 222 -17.02 0.06 15.33
N HIS A 223 -16.80 -1.12 15.88
CA HIS A 223 -17.81 -2.17 15.95
C HIS A 223 -17.80 -2.76 17.37
N LEU A 224 -18.98 -2.80 18.01
CA LEU A 224 -19.17 -3.32 19.37
C LEU A 224 -18.25 -2.71 20.44
N LEU A 225 -17.89 -1.42 20.31
CA LEU A 225 -16.96 -0.70 21.19
C LEU A 225 -15.54 -1.29 21.23
N LEU A 226 -15.19 -2.15 20.28
CA LEU A 226 -13.86 -2.73 20.18
C LEU A 226 -12.90 -1.78 19.46
N ASN A 227 -11.63 -1.88 19.85
CA ASN A 227 -10.54 -1.13 19.22
C ASN A 227 -10.36 -1.59 17.76
N THR A 228 -10.16 -0.64 16.87
CA THR A 228 -9.93 -0.90 15.45
C THR A 228 -8.64 -0.27 14.98
N TRP A 229 -8.03 -0.91 13.99
CA TRP A 229 -6.81 -0.44 13.37
C TRP A 229 -6.90 -0.60 11.85
N LEU A 230 -6.92 0.49 11.10
CA LEU A 230 -7.03 0.46 9.64
C LEU A 230 -5.66 0.33 8.98
N GLY A 231 -5.58 -0.56 7.99
CA GLY A 231 -4.41 -0.78 7.14
C GLY A 231 -4.63 -0.38 5.69
N GLY A 232 -5.88 -0.42 5.19
CA GLY A 232 -6.16 -0.15 3.77
C GLY A 232 -7.52 0.50 3.51
N LEU A 233 -7.60 1.21 2.39
CA LEU A 233 -8.79 1.89 1.88
C LEU A 233 -9.02 1.55 0.41
N LEU A 234 -10.24 1.12 0.09
CA LEU A 234 -10.68 0.85 -1.28
C LEU A 234 -11.93 1.68 -1.59
N LEU A 235 -11.85 2.46 -2.67
CA LEU A 235 -13.00 3.07 -3.31
C LEU A 235 -13.50 2.11 -4.39
N GLN A 236 -14.70 1.56 -4.22
CA GLN A 236 -15.33 0.68 -5.20
C GLN A 236 -15.79 1.47 -6.43
N GLU A 237 -15.96 0.78 -7.56
CA GLU A 237 -16.43 1.37 -8.83
C GLU A 237 -17.80 2.07 -8.69
N ASP A 238 -18.68 1.53 -7.83
CA ASP A 238 -20.00 2.09 -7.54
C ASP A 238 -19.97 3.27 -6.55
N GLY A 239 -18.78 3.67 -6.10
CA GLY A 239 -18.54 4.78 -5.18
C GLY A 239 -18.66 4.40 -3.70
N ARG A 240 -19.01 3.15 -3.35
CA ARG A 240 -18.92 2.68 -1.95
C ARG A 240 -17.47 2.62 -1.50
N ILE A 241 -17.27 2.68 -0.20
CA ILE A 241 -15.96 2.81 0.42
C ILE A 241 -15.77 1.63 1.36
N VAL A 242 -14.76 0.81 1.10
CA VAL A 242 -14.36 -0.29 1.99
C VAL A 242 -13.09 0.13 2.73
N VAL A 243 -13.12 0.02 4.06
CA VAL A 243 -11.93 0.13 4.89
C VAL A 243 -11.57 -1.25 5.43
N ALA A 244 -10.27 -1.52 5.54
CA ALA A 244 -9.75 -2.81 5.94
C ALA A 244 -8.68 -2.66 7.02
N GLY A 245 -8.53 -3.67 7.88
CA GLY A 245 -7.60 -3.61 8.99
C GLY A 245 -7.71 -4.77 9.96
N SER A 246 -7.66 -4.46 11.26
CA SER A 246 -7.94 -5.40 12.35
C SER A 246 -8.86 -4.80 13.41
N ILE A 247 -9.44 -5.68 14.23
CA ILE A 247 -10.33 -5.38 15.35
C ILE A 247 -10.06 -6.31 16.54
N ASP A 248 -10.29 -5.82 17.75
CA ASP A 248 -10.26 -6.59 19.01
C ASP A 248 -8.88 -7.16 19.42
N PHE A 249 -8.67 -7.48 20.70
CA PHE A 249 -7.45 -8.14 21.19
C PHE A 249 -7.83 -9.47 21.87
N PRO A 250 -7.53 -10.65 21.27
CA PRO A 250 -6.65 -10.87 20.12
C PRO A 250 -7.27 -10.45 18.77
N GLN A 251 -6.41 -9.94 17.88
CA GLN A 251 -6.77 -9.31 16.60
C GLN A 251 -7.53 -10.23 15.65
N GLU A 252 -8.71 -9.81 15.21
CA GLU A 252 -9.42 -10.33 14.05
C GLU A 252 -9.22 -9.40 12.85
N GLY A 253 -9.24 -9.94 11.64
CA GLY A 253 -9.24 -9.15 10.42
C GLY A 253 -10.57 -8.41 10.28
N LEU A 254 -10.53 -7.15 9.85
CA LEU A 254 -11.71 -6.28 9.76
C LEU A 254 -11.90 -5.81 8.32
N LEU A 255 -13.13 -5.88 7.83
CA LEU A 255 -13.64 -5.04 6.75
C LEU A 255 -14.88 -4.29 7.24
N ALA A 256 -15.01 -3.02 6.86
CA ALA A 256 -16.24 -2.25 7.02
C ALA A 256 -16.55 -1.52 5.72
N ARG A 257 -17.84 -1.41 5.38
CA ARG A 257 -18.27 -0.70 4.17
C ARG A 257 -19.16 0.49 4.47
N TYR A 258 -18.89 1.59 3.78
CA TYR A 258 -19.62 2.84 3.86
C TYR A 258 -20.16 3.24 2.48
N LEU A 259 -21.28 3.94 2.49
CA LEU A 259 -21.85 4.60 1.32
C LEU A 259 -20.97 5.81 0.92
N PRO A 260 -21.12 6.33 -0.32
CA PRO A 260 -20.32 7.47 -0.78
C PRO A 260 -20.41 8.72 0.12
N ASP A 261 -21.50 8.85 0.89
CA ASP A 261 -21.74 9.95 1.84
C ASP A 261 -21.21 9.68 3.26
N GLY A 262 -20.60 8.52 3.52
CA GLY A 262 -19.99 8.16 4.80
C GLY A 262 -20.93 7.48 5.79
N ARG A 263 -22.20 7.26 5.44
CA ARG A 263 -23.08 6.39 6.25
C ARG A 263 -22.64 4.94 6.12
N LEU A 264 -22.79 4.16 7.18
CA LEU A 264 -22.49 2.72 7.16
C LEU A 264 -23.42 2.00 6.18
N ASP A 265 -22.88 1.10 5.36
CA ASP A 265 -23.67 0.22 4.51
C ASP A 265 -24.03 -1.06 5.27
N GLU A 266 -25.13 -1.01 6.02
CA GLU A 266 -25.61 -2.12 6.87
C GLU A 266 -25.93 -3.42 6.10
N ARG A 267 -25.99 -3.37 4.75
CA ARG A 267 -26.20 -4.56 3.91
C ARG A 267 -24.91 -5.33 3.65
N PHE A 268 -23.75 -4.76 3.95
CA PHE A 268 -22.46 -5.42 3.82
C PHE A 268 -22.23 -6.37 4.98
N ALA A 269 -21.91 -7.62 4.68
CA ALA A 269 -21.66 -8.69 5.64
C ALA A 269 -22.74 -8.76 6.74
N VAL A 270 -22.38 -8.47 8.00
CA VAL A 270 -23.31 -8.36 9.13
C VAL A 270 -23.22 -6.94 9.68
N ASP A 271 -24.33 -6.20 9.60
CA ASP A 271 -24.44 -4.82 10.10
C ASP A 271 -23.34 -3.88 9.59
N GLY A 272 -22.86 -4.09 8.35
CA GLY A 272 -21.82 -3.28 7.71
C GLY A 272 -20.38 -3.70 7.99
N PHE A 273 -20.18 -4.78 8.76
CA PHE A 273 -18.87 -5.26 9.18
C PHE A 273 -18.65 -6.74 8.89
N LEU A 274 -17.42 -7.08 8.55
CA LEU A 274 -16.89 -8.44 8.55
C LEU A 274 -15.69 -8.50 9.50
N ALA A 275 -15.77 -9.36 10.51
CA ALA A 275 -14.66 -9.72 11.38
C ALA A 275 -14.33 -11.20 11.21
N PHE A 276 -13.05 -11.56 11.12
CA PHE A 276 -12.66 -12.96 10.91
C PHE A 276 -11.28 -13.31 11.47
N LYS A 277 -11.12 -14.58 11.85
CA LYS A 277 -9.83 -15.22 12.16
C LYS A 277 -9.37 -16.10 11.01
N VAL A 278 -8.07 -16.41 10.96
CA VAL A 278 -7.51 -17.34 9.98
C VAL A 278 -6.97 -18.58 10.68
N GLN A 279 -7.62 -19.73 10.47
CA GLN A 279 -7.25 -21.01 11.11
C GLN A 279 -7.13 -20.89 12.64
N GLY A 280 -8.04 -20.14 13.27
CA GLY A 280 -8.03 -19.85 14.71
C GLY A 280 -6.98 -18.83 15.18
N ARG A 281 -6.18 -18.29 14.27
CA ARG A 281 -5.15 -17.27 14.53
C ARG A 281 -5.66 -15.87 14.26
N SER A 282 -4.92 -14.90 14.76
CA SER A 282 -5.19 -13.49 14.49
C SER A 282 -5.04 -13.16 13.00
N ALA A 283 -5.71 -12.11 12.54
CA ALA A 283 -5.62 -11.63 11.18
C ALA A 283 -5.51 -10.10 11.12
N LEU A 284 -4.71 -9.61 10.19
CA LEU A 284 -4.57 -8.22 9.82
C LEU A 284 -4.75 -8.11 8.31
N VAL A 285 -5.62 -7.22 7.86
CA VAL A 285 -5.78 -6.89 6.44
C VAL A 285 -5.03 -5.59 6.15
N ASN A 286 -4.03 -5.66 5.27
CA ASN A 286 -3.26 -4.49 4.85
C ASN A 286 -3.78 -3.89 3.54
N GLN A 287 -4.31 -4.73 2.65
CA GLN A 287 -4.86 -4.29 1.36
C GLN A 287 -6.14 -5.03 1.02
N VAL A 288 -7.09 -4.32 0.42
CA VAL A 288 -8.30 -4.89 -0.17
C VAL A 288 -8.46 -4.39 -1.61
N ILE A 289 -8.81 -5.31 -2.51
CA ILE A 289 -8.94 -5.04 -3.95
C ILE A 289 -10.30 -5.53 -4.41
N GLU A 290 -10.94 -4.75 -5.27
CA GLU A 290 -12.14 -5.16 -5.99
C GLU A 290 -11.79 -5.92 -7.27
N SER A 291 -12.45 -7.05 -7.48
CA SER A 291 -12.62 -7.69 -8.79
C SER A 291 -14.12 -7.73 -9.12
N ALA A 292 -14.49 -8.13 -10.33
CA ALA A 292 -15.86 -8.04 -10.84
C ALA A 292 -16.94 -8.61 -9.88
N GLU A 293 -16.63 -9.66 -9.12
CA GLU A 293 -17.59 -10.32 -8.21
C GLU A 293 -17.11 -10.38 -6.74
N HIS A 294 -15.85 -10.01 -6.47
CA HIS A 294 -15.20 -10.29 -5.19
C HIS A 294 -14.41 -9.11 -4.64
N LEU A 295 -14.26 -9.11 -3.32
CA LEU A 295 -13.23 -8.35 -2.62
C LEU A 295 -12.13 -9.33 -2.20
N HIS A 296 -10.91 -9.08 -2.64
CA HIS A 296 -9.73 -9.84 -2.26
C HIS A 296 -8.93 -9.08 -1.21
N CYS A 297 -8.73 -9.72 -0.07
CA CYS A 297 -8.03 -9.18 1.09
C CYS A 297 -6.66 -9.82 1.19
N PHE A 298 -5.63 -9.00 1.44
CA PHE A 298 -4.26 -9.44 1.62
C PHE A 298 -3.69 -8.83 2.90
N GLY A 299 -2.94 -9.63 3.65
CA GLY A 299 -2.25 -9.17 4.84
C GLY A 299 -1.50 -10.30 5.52
N SER A 300 -1.68 -10.45 6.84
CA SER A 300 -0.97 -11.47 7.60
C SER A 300 -1.73 -11.98 8.82
N SER A 301 -1.35 -13.17 9.29
CA SER A 301 -1.62 -13.58 10.66
C SER A 301 -0.58 -13.03 11.63
N ARG A 302 -0.86 -13.04 12.94
CA ARG A 302 0.18 -13.03 13.99
C ARG A 302 0.25 -14.37 14.71
N ASP A 303 1.48 -14.73 15.09
CA ASP A 303 1.83 -15.90 15.89
C ASP A 303 1.48 -17.27 15.26
N PRO A 304 2.23 -17.71 14.23
CA PRO A 304 3.33 -17.01 13.57
C PRO A 304 2.85 -16.01 12.51
N ILE A 305 3.74 -15.08 12.13
CA ILE A 305 3.47 -14.15 11.03
C ILE A 305 3.55 -14.91 9.70
N ARG A 306 2.41 -15.01 9.01
CA ARG A 306 2.25 -15.69 7.71
C ARG A 306 1.45 -14.82 6.78
N CYS A 307 1.74 -14.90 5.48
CA CYS A 307 0.97 -14.22 4.46
C CYS A 307 -0.46 -14.75 4.47
N MET A 308 -1.45 -13.86 4.49
CA MET A 308 -2.86 -14.22 4.50
C MET A 308 -3.52 -13.65 3.25
N ALA A 309 -4.34 -14.47 2.58
CA ALA A 309 -5.30 -13.95 1.62
C ALA A 309 -6.70 -14.52 1.85
N HIS A 310 -7.70 -13.70 1.56
CA HIS A 310 -9.10 -14.05 1.73
C HIS A 310 -9.95 -13.41 0.63
N SER A 311 -10.85 -14.18 0.03
CA SER A 311 -11.80 -13.65 -0.95
C SER A 311 -13.20 -13.72 -0.36
N VAL A 312 -13.92 -12.62 -0.46
CA VAL A 312 -15.34 -12.52 -0.12
C VAL A 312 -16.09 -11.98 -1.31
N HIS A 313 -17.39 -12.23 -1.41
CA HIS A 313 -18.21 -11.59 -2.42
C HIS A 313 -18.20 -10.07 -2.24
N GLY A 314 -18.58 -9.33 -3.29
CA GLY A 314 -18.74 -7.87 -3.23
C GLY A 314 -19.67 -7.39 -2.11
N ASN A 315 -20.56 -8.24 -1.58
CA ASN A 315 -21.42 -7.92 -0.42
C ASN A 315 -20.80 -8.26 0.95
N GLY A 316 -19.54 -8.71 1.00
CA GLY A 316 -18.81 -9.03 2.24
C GLY A 316 -19.08 -10.43 2.79
N ARG A 317 -19.92 -11.25 2.15
CA ARG A 317 -20.14 -12.64 2.57
C ARG A 317 -18.99 -13.53 2.07
N PRO A 318 -18.52 -14.49 2.88
CA PRO A 318 -17.51 -15.44 2.44
C PRO A 318 -17.92 -16.20 1.17
N ASP A 319 -16.99 -16.31 0.21
CA ASP A 319 -17.21 -17.10 -1.01
C ASP A 319 -16.86 -18.58 -0.78
N LEU A 320 -17.89 -19.43 -0.66
CA LEU A 320 -17.72 -20.86 -0.40
C LEU A 320 -17.02 -21.62 -1.54
N HIS A 321 -16.97 -21.06 -2.76
CA HIS A 321 -16.24 -21.67 -3.88
C HIS A 321 -14.73 -21.38 -3.81
N CYS A 322 -14.32 -20.35 -3.07
CA CYS A 322 -12.93 -20.01 -2.81
C CYS A 322 -12.50 -20.54 -1.45
N ASN A 323 -11.77 -21.66 -1.42
CA ASN A 323 -11.22 -22.25 -0.19
C ASN A 323 -12.29 -22.49 0.91
N GLY A 324 -13.52 -22.85 0.51
CA GLY A 324 -14.62 -23.08 1.46
C GLY A 324 -15.07 -21.81 2.20
N GLY A 325 -14.82 -20.62 1.66
CA GLY A 325 -15.11 -19.34 2.32
C GLY A 325 -14.16 -19.02 3.46
N GLN A 326 -13.02 -19.71 3.56
CA GLN A 326 -12.05 -19.47 4.63
C GLN A 326 -10.84 -18.69 4.11
N PRO A 327 -10.29 -17.76 4.92
CA PRO A 327 -8.98 -17.18 4.65
C PRO A 327 -7.91 -18.29 4.58
N HIS A 328 -6.93 -18.13 3.70
CA HIS A 328 -5.80 -19.05 3.58
C HIS A 328 -4.50 -18.40 4.06
N LEU A 329 -3.61 -19.24 4.59
CA LEU A 329 -2.23 -18.84 4.90
C LEU A 329 -1.29 -19.39 3.83
N LEU A 330 -0.33 -18.57 3.42
CA LEU A 330 0.79 -18.96 2.60
C LEU A 330 2.07 -18.79 3.40
N GLU A 331 2.86 -19.85 3.46
CA GLU A 331 4.19 -19.84 4.08
C GLU A 331 5.25 -19.68 2.98
N ILE A 332 6.06 -18.63 3.07
CA ILE A 332 7.16 -18.37 2.14
C ILE A 332 8.47 -18.33 2.93
N GLY A 333 9.26 -19.39 2.78
CA GLY A 333 10.51 -19.57 3.51
C GLY A 333 10.32 -20.00 4.98
N PRO A 334 11.42 -20.17 5.72
CA PRO A 334 11.39 -20.67 7.11
C PRO A 334 11.00 -19.60 8.15
N SER A 335 11.12 -18.32 7.78
CA SER A 335 10.88 -17.17 8.66
C SER A 335 9.40 -16.74 8.66
N GLY A 336 9.07 -15.64 9.33
CA GLY A 336 7.78 -14.98 9.14
C GLY A 336 7.62 -14.47 7.71
N CYS A 337 6.39 -14.20 7.27
CA CYS A 337 6.14 -13.51 5.99
C CYS A 337 4.83 -12.73 6.05
N GLN A 338 4.75 -11.61 5.34
CA GLN A 338 3.52 -10.81 5.28
C GLN A 338 3.33 -10.16 3.91
N TRP A 339 2.07 -9.94 3.54
CA TRP A 339 1.73 -9.06 2.43
C TRP A 339 1.62 -7.61 2.91
N SER A 340 2.25 -6.70 2.18
CA SER A 340 2.23 -5.26 2.45
C SER A 340 1.27 -4.53 1.51
N ALA A 341 1.21 -4.96 0.25
CA ALA A 341 0.39 -4.36 -0.78
C ALA A 341 -0.06 -5.40 -1.80
N ALA A 342 -1.09 -5.05 -2.56
CA ALA A 342 -1.59 -5.87 -3.64
C ALA A 342 -2.29 -4.98 -4.69
N GLN A 343 -2.39 -5.48 -5.93
CA GLN A 343 -3.02 -4.79 -7.05
C GLN A 343 -3.74 -5.74 -8.02
N ALA A 344 -4.87 -5.32 -8.56
CA ALA A 344 -5.57 -6.00 -9.65
C ALA A 344 -4.83 -5.84 -10.98
N MET A 345 -4.79 -6.91 -11.77
CA MET A 345 -4.27 -6.93 -13.13
C MET A 345 -5.42 -6.77 -14.13
N PRO A 346 -5.16 -6.21 -15.34
CA PRO A 346 -6.20 -6.02 -16.37
C PRO A 346 -6.91 -7.31 -16.82
N ASP A 347 -6.27 -8.47 -16.64
CA ASP A 347 -6.83 -9.77 -16.99
C ASP A 347 -7.65 -10.43 -15.86
N GLY A 348 -7.89 -9.70 -14.76
CA GLY A 348 -8.65 -10.15 -13.60
C GLY A 348 -7.83 -10.94 -12.57
N ARG A 349 -6.54 -11.19 -12.81
CA ARG A 349 -5.62 -11.71 -11.79
C ARG A 349 -5.29 -10.63 -10.76
N THR A 350 -4.68 -11.03 -9.65
CA THR A 350 -4.18 -10.07 -8.64
C THR A 350 -2.76 -10.42 -8.24
N LEU A 351 -1.95 -9.40 -7.98
CA LEU A 351 -0.60 -9.52 -7.44
C LEU A 351 -0.58 -9.09 -5.98
N ALA A 352 0.10 -9.84 -5.14
CA ALA A 352 0.42 -9.46 -3.77
C ALA A 352 1.93 -9.39 -3.59
N VAL A 353 2.40 -8.36 -2.88
CA VAL A 353 3.83 -8.13 -2.61
C VAL A 353 4.05 -7.88 -1.12
N GLY A 354 5.22 -8.26 -0.64
CA GLY A 354 5.58 -8.06 0.76
C GLY A 354 6.98 -8.55 1.06
N ALA A 355 7.18 -9.03 2.29
CA ALA A 355 8.50 -9.47 2.73
C ALA A 355 8.45 -10.76 3.56
N THR A 356 9.52 -11.54 3.50
CA THR A 356 9.86 -12.43 4.60
C THR A 356 10.38 -11.61 5.79
N ILE A 357 10.16 -12.08 7.01
CA ILE A 357 10.49 -11.38 8.25
C ILE A 357 11.16 -12.36 9.21
N GLY A 358 12.46 -12.17 9.43
CA GLY A 358 13.21 -12.81 10.49
C GLY A 358 14.37 -11.90 10.85
N GLY A 359 14.78 -11.82 12.12
CA GLY A 359 15.76 -10.84 12.61
C GLY A 359 17.14 -10.87 11.92
N VAL A 360 17.39 -11.84 11.03
CA VAL A 360 18.60 -11.98 10.23
C VAL A 360 18.32 -12.10 8.71
N GLU A 361 17.06 -12.08 8.28
CA GLU A 361 16.68 -12.31 6.87
C GLU A 361 15.32 -11.67 6.53
N ALA A 362 15.31 -10.76 5.54
CA ALA A 362 14.11 -10.25 4.90
C ALA A 362 14.35 -10.13 3.40
N ASP A 363 13.48 -10.72 2.59
CA ASP A 363 13.56 -10.71 1.14
C ASP A 363 12.22 -10.29 0.56
N PHE A 364 12.23 -9.70 -0.65
CA PHE A 364 11.00 -9.41 -1.38
C PHE A 364 10.27 -10.71 -1.68
N ILE A 365 8.95 -10.70 -1.51
CA ILE A 365 8.08 -11.78 -1.96
C ILE A 365 6.99 -11.21 -2.87
N VAL A 366 6.69 -11.95 -3.93
CA VAL A 366 5.64 -11.62 -4.90
C VAL A 366 4.83 -12.88 -5.16
N ALA A 367 3.50 -12.79 -5.06
CA ALA A 367 2.59 -13.86 -5.43
C ALA A 367 1.57 -13.37 -6.44
N ARG A 368 1.16 -14.25 -7.36
CA ARG A 368 0.07 -13.99 -8.30
C ARG A 368 -1.09 -14.94 -7.98
N TYR A 369 -2.29 -14.40 -8.01
CA TYR A 369 -3.53 -15.13 -7.78
C TYR A 369 -4.43 -14.98 -9.00
N LEU A 370 -5.19 -16.04 -9.29
CA LEU A 370 -6.23 -16.05 -10.30
C LEU A 370 -7.45 -15.23 -9.81
N ALA A 371 -8.34 -14.86 -10.73
CA ALA A 371 -9.56 -14.11 -10.41
C ALA A 371 -10.46 -14.79 -9.36
N ASN A 372 -10.38 -16.12 -9.24
CA ASN A 372 -11.08 -16.90 -8.23
C ASN A 372 -10.37 -16.93 -6.87
N GLY A 373 -9.32 -16.13 -6.67
CA GLY A 373 -8.54 -16.03 -5.43
C GLY A 373 -7.58 -17.17 -5.14
N SER A 374 -7.51 -18.19 -6.01
CA SER A 374 -6.53 -19.28 -5.91
C SER A 374 -5.16 -18.84 -6.43
N LEU A 375 -4.09 -19.45 -5.92
CA LEU A 375 -2.73 -19.11 -6.31
C LEU A 375 -2.43 -19.54 -7.76
N ASP A 376 -1.90 -18.63 -8.58
CA ASP A 376 -1.61 -18.85 -10.01
C ASP A 376 -0.31 -19.64 -10.20
N ARG A 377 -0.42 -20.95 -10.39
CA ARG A 377 0.72 -21.86 -10.61
C ARG A 377 1.48 -21.63 -11.92
N SER A 378 1.02 -20.73 -12.80
CA SER A 378 1.82 -20.30 -13.96
C SER A 378 2.89 -19.26 -13.60
N PHE A 379 2.94 -18.77 -12.36
CA PHE A 379 3.90 -17.74 -11.92
C PHE A 379 4.99 -18.34 -11.03
N GLY A 380 6.18 -17.71 -10.98
CA GLY A 380 7.24 -18.07 -10.03
C GLY A 380 7.72 -19.52 -10.18
N SER A 381 7.93 -19.96 -11.42
CA SER A 381 8.39 -21.32 -11.76
C SER A 381 7.51 -22.44 -11.19
N GLY A 382 6.18 -22.26 -11.19
CA GLY A 382 5.23 -23.27 -10.72
C GLY A 382 4.74 -23.08 -9.28
N ASN A 383 5.42 -22.24 -8.49
CA ASN A 383 5.05 -22.03 -7.09
C ASN A 383 3.83 -21.11 -6.95
N GLY A 384 3.61 -20.23 -7.93
CA GLY A 384 2.65 -19.13 -7.88
C GLY A 384 3.09 -17.94 -7.02
N TRP A 385 4.28 -18.05 -6.43
CA TRP A 385 4.99 -17.00 -5.74
C TRP A 385 6.48 -17.15 -5.99
N LEU A 386 7.23 -16.09 -5.70
CA LEU A 386 8.69 -16.11 -5.68
C LEU A 386 9.23 -15.25 -4.54
N ARG A 387 10.49 -15.50 -4.22
CA ARG A 387 11.26 -14.80 -3.22
C ARG A 387 12.52 -14.25 -3.88
N THR A 388 12.76 -12.96 -3.73
CA THR A 388 13.87 -12.25 -4.35
C THR A 388 14.73 -11.57 -3.30
N ARG A 389 15.99 -11.97 -3.26
CA ARG A 389 17.03 -11.34 -2.45
C ARG A 389 17.75 -10.30 -3.30
N LEU A 390 17.76 -9.03 -2.87
CA LEU A 390 18.41 -7.93 -3.60
C LEU A 390 19.89 -7.74 -3.23
N GLY A 391 20.42 -8.54 -2.29
CA GLY A 391 21.82 -8.49 -1.88
C GLY A 391 22.08 -9.21 -0.57
N ARG A 392 22.98 -8.69 0.28
CA ARG A 392 23.19 -9.15 1.66
C ARG A 392 22.30 -8.39 2.67
N SER A 393 21.19 -7.84 2.17
CA SER A 393 20.35 -6.85 2.80
C SER A 393 19.10 -7.44 3.44
N LEU A 394 18.44 -6.64 4.29
CA LEU A 394 17.05 -6.88 4.69
C LEU A 394 16.14 -6.07 3.76
N ASP A 395 15.44 -6.77 2.87
CA ASP A 395 14.62 -6.18 1.82
C ASP A 395 13.13 -6.26 2.17
N THR A 396 12.41 -5.15 2.03
CA THR A 396 10.96 -5.08 2.25
C THR A 396 10.25 -4.47 1.06
N ALA A 397 9.34 -5.22 0.43
CA ALA A 397 8.42 -4.67 -0.56
C ALA A 397 7.22 -4.03 0.15
N THR A 398 6.88 -2.81 -0.28
CA THR A 398 5.83 -1.99 0.32
C THR A 398 4.72 -1.64 -0.66
N SER A 399 4.98 -1.73 -1.97
CA SER A 399 4.02 -1.29 -2.99
C SER A 399 4.22 -2.02 -4.31
N VAL A 400 3.14 -2.11 -5.08
CA VAL A 400 3.13 -2.68 -6.44
C VAL A 400 2.39 -1.74 -7.39
N ALA A 401 2.92 -1.61 -8.61
CA ALA A 401 2.30 -0.97 -9.77
C ALA A 401 2.42 -1.89 -10.99
N ILE A 402 1.47 -1.82 -11.93
CA ILE A 402 1.49 -2.62 -13.17
C ILE A 402 1.64 -1.68 -14.35
N GLN A 403 2.67 -1.88 -15.16
CA GLN A 403 2.93 -1.11 -16.38
C GLN A 403 1.94 -1.49 -17.50
N ALA A 404 1.85 -0.64 -18.53
CA ALA A 404 0.89 -0.81 -19.63
C ALA A 404 1.17 -2.07 -20.48
N ASP A 405 2.42 -2.50 -20.54
CA ASP A 405 2.86 -3.76 -21.14
C ASP A 405 2.57 -4.99 -20.26
N GLY A 406 2.05 -4.77 -19.04
CA GLY A 406 1.72 -5.79 -18.06
C GLY A 406 2.86 -6.13 -17.11
N GLU A 407 4.04 -5.52 -17.27
CA GLU A 407 5.20 -5.73 -16.39
C GLU A 407 4.93 -5.22 -14.97
N ILE A 408 5.59 -5.84 -13.99
CA ILE A 408 5.26 -5.66 -12.58
C ILE A 408 6.34 -4.83 -11.91
N LEU A 409 6.00 -3.64 -11.42
CA LEU A 409 6.90 -2.81 -10.63
C LEU A 409 6.62 -3.01 -9.14
N VAL A 410 7.66 -3.35 -8.40
CA VAL A 410 7.61 -3.55 -6.95
C VAL A 410 8.49 -2.52 -6.27
N GLY A 411 7.86 -1.59 -5.56
CA GLY A 411 8.53 -0.60 -4.73
C GLY A 411 8.83 -1.13 -3.34
N GLY A 412 9.96 -0.73 -2.78
CA GLY A 412 10.33 -1.10 -1.42
C GLY A 412 11.64 -0.49 -0.99
N TYR A 413 12.24 -1.06 0.05
CA TYR A 413 13.55 -0.63 0.51
C TYR A 413 14.43 -1.81 0.86
N SER A 414 15.73 -1.56 0.81
CA SER A 414 16.80 -2.50 1.11
C SER A 414 17.66 -1.91 2.23
N LEU A 415 17.98 -2.70 3.25
CA LEU A 415 18.87 -2.31 4.34
C LEU A 415 20.22 -3.03 4.22
N ASP A 416 21.24 -2.30 3.78
CA ASP A 416 22.65 -2.72 3.79
C ASP A 416 23.51 -1.58 4.35
N GLY A 417 23.74 -1.62 5.66
CA GLY A 417 24.29 -0.51 6.45
C GLY A 417 23.31 0.65 6.66
N ASN A 418 22.71 1.18 5.59
CA ASN A 418 21.67 2.20 5.60
C ASN A 418 20.46 1.77 4.74
N TYR A 419 19.27 2.29 5.06
CA TYR A 419 18.08 2.08 4.23
C TYR A 419 18.20 2.81 2.89
N ARG A 420 17.91 2.09 1.80
CA ARG A 420 17.86 2.61 0.44
C ARG A 420 16.54 2.25 -0.22
N ALA A 421 15.88 3.25 -0.78
CA ALA A 421 14.70 3.10 -1.61
C ALA A 421 15.06 2.38 -2.92
N VAL A 422 14.24 1.40 -3.29
CA VAL A 422 14.40 0.61 -4.53
C VAL A 422 13.07 0.42 -5.24
N VAL A 423 13.15 0.19 -6.54
CA VAL A 423 12.06 -0.30 -7.39
C VAL A 423 12.61 -1.48 -8.19
N ALA A 424 11.96 -2.63 -8.11
CA ALA A 424 12.30 -3.81 -8.90
C ALA A 424 11.24 -4.06 -9.97
N ARG A 425 11.64 -4.49 -11.17
CA ARG A 425 10.71 -4.90 -12.24
C ARG A 425 10.74 -6.42 -12.43
N TYR A 426 9.55 -7.02 -12.56
CA TYR A 426 9.36 -8.45 -12.78
C TYR A 426 8.54 -8.71 -14.03
N LEU A 427 8.96 -9.74 -14.77
CA LEU A 427 8.28 -10.25 -15.95
C LEU A 427 6.90 -10.79 -15.59
N ASN A 428 5.89 -10.42 -16.37
CA ASN A 428 4.56 -10.98 -16.18
C ASN A 428 4.37 -12.33 -16.89
N GLN A 429 5.09 -12.59 -17.99
CA GLN A 429 5.02 -13.86 -18.74
C GLN A 429 6.40 -14.48 -18.98
#